data_AF-A0A7C1YV71-F1
#
_entry.id   AF-A0A7C1YV71-F1
#
_cell.length_a   1.000
_cell.length_b   1.000
_cell.length_c   1.000
_cell.angle_alpha   90.00
_cell.angle_beta   90.00
_cell.angle_gamma   90.00
#
_symmetry.space_group_name_H-M   'P 1'
#
loop_
_entity.id
_entity.type
_entity.pdbx_description
1 polymer ?
#
loop_
_entity_poly.entity_id
_entity_poly.type
_entity_poly.pdbx_seq_one_letter_code
_entity_poly.pdbx_strand_id
1 'polypeptide(L)'
;MKRRAERTVLVLILILFAALSAIYSIVVPPFEASDELWHYPMVKYVADHWDLPVQDPTNVGPWRQEGSQPPLYYAVAAAVTFWIDTSDMEQVRHLNPHVDNGIATPDGNINLVVHNPALERFPWRGAVLAVHLIRFLSVLMGVAAVYFTYRIADECLATTEGRPDGVGDRRRGGSPCPPQGGSPLGRASVPAPEGWATTEDRPYVALAAAAVHAFTPMFVFISGAVNNDNLALPLCGLGLWMLLRLAKEQEWTTRQALG
;
A
#
# COMPACT_ATOMS: atom_id res chain seq x y z
N MET A 1 -13.16 -19.62 -11.32
CA MET A 1 -13.45 -18.39 -12.11
C MET A 1 -12.56 -18.31 -13.35
N LYS A 2 -13.03 -17.78 -14.49
CA LYS A 2 -12.16 -17.56 -15.68
C LYS A 2 -11.16 -16.42 -15.39
N ARG A 3 -9.88 -16.57 -15.75
CA ARG A 3 -8.82 -15.55 -15.56
C ARG A 3 -9.21 -14.13 -16.02
N ARG A 4 -10.04 -14.03 -17.07
CA ARG A 4 -10.55 -12.74 -17.55
C ARG A 4 -11.49 -12.07 -16.56
N ALA A 5 -12.41 -12.83 -15.95
CA ALA A 5 -13.36 -12.30 -14.97
C ALA A 5 -12.64 -11.85 -13.68
N GLU A 6 -11.64 -12.62 -13.24
CA GLU A 6 -10.80 -12.26 -12.09
C GLU A 6 -10.11 -10.91 -12.28
N ARG A 7 -9.46 -10.72 -13.43
CA ARG A 7 -8.80 -9.45 -13.78
C ARG A 7 -9.80 -8.30 -13.85
N THR A 8 -10.98 -8.53 -14.42
CA THR A 8 -12.03 -7.51 -14.45
C THR A 8 -12.43 -7.09 -13.04
N VAL A 9 -12.66 -8.04 -12.13
CA VAL A 9 -13.04 -7.75 -10.75
C VAL A 9 -11.93 -6.99 -10.02
N LEU A 10 -10.68 -7.42 -10.17
CA LEU A 10 -9.53 -6.71 -9.59
C LEU A 10 -9.46 -5.26 -10.10
N VAL A 11 -9.56 -5.05 -11.41
CA VAL A 11 -9.54 -3.71 -12.01
C VAL A 11 -10.69 -2.85 -11.47
N LEU A 12 -11.89 -3.41 -11.31
CA LEU A 12 -13.03 -2.69 -10.70
C LEU A 12 -12.74 -2.31 -9.25
N ILE A 13 -12.17 -3.20 -8.43
CA ILE A 13 -11.76 -2.89 -7.06
C ILE A 13 -10.79 -1.71 -7.05
N LEU A 14 -9.74 -1.75 -7.89
CA LEU A 14 -8.72 -0.70 -7.96
C LEU A 14 -9.30 0.63 -8.45
N ILE A 15 -10.19 0.63 -9.43
CA ILE A 15 -10.85 1.85 -9.93
C ILE A 15 -11.76 2.45 -8.87
N LEU A 16 -12.58 1.62 -8.21
CA LEU A 16 -13.50 2.09 -7.16
C LEU A 16 -12.73 2.65 -5.97
N PHE A 17 -11.66 1.97 -5.55
CA PHE A 17 -10.74 2.49 -4.54
C PHE A 17 -10.16 3.84 -4.94
N ALA A 18 -9.56 3.93 -6.13
CA ALA A 18 -8.94 5.16 -6.61
C ALA A 18 -9.95 6.31 -6.69
N ALA A 19 -11.18 6.03 -7.14
CA ALA A 19 -12.25 7.02 -7.19
C ALA A 19 -12.65 7.51 -5.78
N LEU A 20 -12.81 6.60 -4.81
CA LEU A 20 -13.15 6.96 -3.44
C LEU A 20 -12.03 7.79 -2.77
N SER A 21 -10.77 7.36 -2.90
CA SER A 21 -9.63 8.10 -2.33
C SER A 21 -9.42 9.44 -3.04
N ALA A 22 -9.67 9.53 -4.35
CA ALA A 22 -9.67 10.81 -5.07
C ALA A 22 -10.80 11.74 -4.61
N ILE A 23 -11.98 11.21 -4.27
CA ILE A 23 -13.07 12.01 -3.67
C ILE A 23 -12.61 12.57 -2.32
N TYR A 24 -12.02 11.76 -1.44
CA TYR A 24 -11.47 12.26 -0.18
C TYR A 24 -10.37 13.31 -0.41
N SER A 25 -9.48 13.07 -1.37
CA SER A 25 -8.43 14.02 -1.76
C SER A 25 -9.00 15.38 -2.18
N ILE A 26 -10.18 15.43 -2.79
CA ILE A 26 -10.82 16.67 -3.27
C ILE A 26 -11.68 17.33 -2.19
N VAL A 27 -12.44 16.52 -1.43
CA VAL A 27 -13.47 17.02 -0.50
C VAL A 27 -12.88 17.42 0.84
N VAL A 28 -11.85 16.72 1.32
CA VAL A 28 -11.20 17.04 2.59
C VAL A 28 -10.38 18.31 2.41
N PRO A 29 -10.63 19.39 3.17
CA PRO A 29 -9.85 20.61 3.07
C PRO A 29 -8.34 20.32 3.26
N PRO A 30 -7.45 21.03 2.57
CA PRO A 30 -6.01 20.91 2.79
C PRO A 30 -5.66 21.08 4.27
N PHE A 31 -4.75 20.24 4.80
CA PHE A 31 -4.26 20.30 6.18
C PHE A 31 -5.23 19.87 7.30
N GLU A 32 -6.46 19.47 6.97
CA GLU A 32 -7.40 18.87 7.94
C GLU A 32 -7.21 17.35 8.09
N ALA A 33 -6.62 16.69 7.09
CA ALA A 33 -6.09 15.35 7.31
C ALA A 33 -4.87 15.46 8.22
N SER A 34 -4.99 14.89 9.44
CA SER A 34 -4.04 15.04 10.57
C SER A 34 -2.56 15.03 10.19
N ASP A 35 -2.17 14.18 9.24
CA ASP A 35 -0.75 13.95 8.92
C ASP A 35 -0.17 15.05 8.01
N GLU A 36 -1.01 15.72 7.21
CA GLU A 36 -0.56 16.67 6.18
C GLU A 36 0.07 17.94 6.76
N LEU A 37 -0.36 18.31 7.96
CA LEU A 37 0.06 19.52 8.66
C LEU A 37 1.58 19.60 8.82
N TRP A 38 2.22 18.43 8.91
CA TRP A 38 3.64 18.27 9.14
C TRP A 38 4.37 17.65 7.94
N HIS A 39 3.72 16.73 7.20
CA HIS A 39 4.36 16.11 6.03
C HIS A 39 4.59 17.10 4.90
N TYR A 40 3.61 17.95 4.57
CA TYR A 40 3.77 18.85 3.43
C TYR A 40 4.85 19.93 3.67
N PRO A 41 4.98 20.56 4.87
CA PRO A 41 6.16 21.38 5.17
C PRO A 41 7.50 20.67 4.94
N MET A 42 7.59 19.36 5.24
CA MET A 42 8.78 18.58 4.93
C MET A 42 8.99 18.45 3.41
N VAL A 43 7.93 18.14 2.65
CA VAL A 43 8.00 18.14 1.18
C VAL A 43 8.46 19.48 0.63
N LYS A 44 7.86 20.58 1.11
CA LYS A 44 8.21 21.94 0.70
C LYS A 44 9.68 22.26 0.99
N TYR A 45 10.17 21.91 2.19
CA TYR A 45 11.58 22.13 2.53
C TYR A 45 12.51 21.42 1.54
N VAL A 46 12.25 20.15 1.26
CA VAL A 46 13.04 19.37 0.30
C VAL A 46 12.93 19.94 -1.12
N ALA A 47 11.75 20.38 -1.55
CA ALA A 47 11.52 20.98 -2.86
C ALA A 47 12.27 22.32 -3.04
N ASP A 48 12.31 23.13 -1.98
CA ASP A 48 12.94 24.46 -1.99
C ASP A 48 14.48 24.35 -1.90
N HIS A 49 15.01 23.41 -1.11
CA HIS A 49 16.44 23.35 -0.76
C HIS A 49 17.20 22.19 -1.42
N TRP A 50 16.50 21.13 -1.84
CA TRP A 50 17.11 19.86 -2.26
C TRP A 50 18.06 19.26 -1.22
N ASP A 51 17.76 19.49 0.06
CA ASP A 51 18.50 18.98 1.23
C ASP A 51 17.51 18.54 2.32
N LEU A 52 18.01 17.83 3.34
CA LEU A 52 17.24 17.39 4.49
C LEU A 52 17.33 18.41 5.64
N PRO A 53 16.24 18.65 6.39
CA PRO A 53 16.28 19.58 7.49
C PRO A 53 17.14 19.06 8.64
N VAL A 54 17.97 19.95 9.19
CA VAL A 54 18.72 19.66 10.42
C VAL A 54 17.75 19.52 11.59
N GLN A 55 17.86 18.41 12.32
CA GLN A 55 17.04 18.16 13.50
C GLN A 55 17.56 18.96 14.70
N ASP A 56 16.73 19.85 15.23
CA ASP A 56 17.03 20.67 16.40
C ASP A 56 15.94 20.46 17.47
N PRO A 57 16.27 19.93 18.66
CA PRO A 57 15.28 19.71 19.72
C PRO A 57 14.73 21.01 20.32
N THR A 58 15.41 22.14 20.13
CA THR A 58 14.96 23.46 20.60
C THR A 58 14.07 24.18 19.58
N ASN A 59 14.15 23.77 18.31
CA ASN A 59 13.33 24.29 17.22
C ASN A 59 13.02 23.18 16.21
N VAL A 60 11.94 22.45 16.45
CA VAL A 60 11.53 21.30 15.64
C VAL A 60 11.05 21.66 14.22
N GLY A 61 10.96 22.95 13.90
CA GLY A 61 10.51 23.43 12.60
C GLY A 61 9.05 23.12 12.27
N PRO A 62 8.58 23.51 11.08
CA PRO A 62 7.19 23.29 10.66
C PRO A 62 6.89 21.83 10.29
N TRP A 63 7.90 20.98 10.09
CA TRP A 63 7.74 19.53 9.85
C TRP A 63 7.74 18.69 11.13
N ARG A 64 8.18 19.24 12.27
CA ARG A 64 8.23 18.54 13.56
C ARG A 64 8.91 17.15 13.46
N GLN A 65 8.26 16.11 13.96
CA GLN A 65 8.75 14.73 13.91
C GLN A 65 8.96 14.21 12.48
N GLU A 66 8.28 14.81 11.48
CA GLU A 66 8.39 14.37 10.09
C GLU A 66 9.77 14.56 9.48
N GLY A 67 10.56 15.49 10.03
CA GLY A 67 11.95 15.69 9.61
C GLY A 67 12.87 14.52 9.93
N SER A 68 12.46 13.61 10.81
CA SER A 68 13.22 12.40 11.17
C SER A 68 12.80 11.15 10.37
N GLN A 69 11.73 11.24 9.58
CA GLN A 69 11.21 10.11 8.80
C GLN A 69 12.08 9.82 7.57
N PRO A 70 12.06 8.58 7.02
CA PRO A 70 12.83 8.24 5.83
C PRO A 70 12.50 9.16 4.63
N PRO A 71 13.52 9.65 3.91
CA PRO A 71 13.36 10.81 3.02
C PRO A 71 12.68 10.49 1.68
N LEU A 72 12.56 9.22 1.30
CA LEU A 72 12.19 8.82 -0.06
C LEU A 72 10.82 9.36 -0.49
N TYR A 73 9.81 9.30 0.39
CA TYR A 73 8.48 9.83 0.08
C TYR A 73 8.53 11.33 -0.21
N TYR A 74 9.20 12.08 0.67
CA TYR A 74 9.30 13.53 0.55
C TYR A 74 10.10 13.95 -0.68
N ALA A 75 11.15 13.21 -1.04
CA ALA A 75 11.93 13.45 -2.25
C ALA A 75 11.10 13.23 -3.53
N VAL A 76 10.29 12.16 -3.59
CA VAL A 76 9.39 11.93 -4.74
C VAL A 76 8.30 13.00 -4.81
N ALA A 77 7.70 13.36 -3.68
CA ALA A 77 6.69 14.42 -3.60
C ALA A 77 7.25 15.79 -4.00
N ALA A 78 8.49 16.10 -3.58
CA ALA A 78 9.21 17.30 -3.98
C ALA A 78 9.48 17.32 -5.49
N ALA A 79 9.95 16.21 -6.06
CA ALA A 79 10.23 16.10 -7.49
C ALA A 79 9.00 16.33 -8.39
N VAL A 80 7.77 16.09 -7.90
CA VAL A 80 6.54 16.38 -8.67
C VAL A 80 5.98 17.79 -8.43
N THR A 81 6.47 18.52 -7.42
CA THR A 81 5.94 19.84 -7.02
C THR A 81 6.95 21.00 -7.02
N PHE A 82 8.25 20.76 -7.18
CA PHE A 82 9.32 21.78 -7.08
C PHE A 82 9.16 23.00 -8.00
N TRP A 83 8.38 22.86 -9.07
CA TRP A 83 8.14 23.91 -10.07
C TRP A 83 6.98 24.85 -9.69
N ILE A 84 6.30 24.59 -8.57
CA ILE A 84 5.15 25.36 -8.11
C ILE A 84 5.62 26.41 -7.09
N ASP A 85 5.27 27.67 -7.31
CA ASP A 85 5.47 28.71 -6.30
C ASP A 85 4.51 28.49 -5.13
N THR A 86 5.05 28.07 -3.98
CA THR A 86 4.30 27.72 -2.76
C THR A 86 4.58 28.75 -1.65
N SER A 87 4.93 29.99 -2.05
CA SER A 87 5.18 31.10 -1.11
C SER A 87 3.93 31.52 -0.32
N ASP A 88 2.74 31.08 -0.74
CA ASP A 88 1.46 31.26 -0.06
C ASP A 88 1.23 30.27 1.11
N MET A 89 2.16 29.35 1.36
CA MET A 89 2.04 28.28 2.36
C MET A 89 1.61 28.76 3.76
N GLU A 90 2.15 29.86 4.27
CA GLU A 90 1.78 30.39 5.60
C GLU A 90 0.34 30.95 5.64
N GLN A 91 -0.21 31.36 4.48
CA GLN A 91 -1.60 31.79 4.37
C GLN A 91 -2.55 30.60 4.28
N VAL A 92 -2.17 29.56 3.55
CA VAL A 92 -2.99 28.35 3.36
C VAL A 92 -2.96 27.45 4.61
N ARG A 93 -1.80 27.31 5.25
CA ARG A 93 -1.62 26.53 6.48
C ARG A 93 -1.63 27.43 7.71
N HIS A 94 -2.61 28.32 7.80
CA HIS A 94 -2.79 29.17 8.98
C HIS A 94 -3.34 28.33 10.14
N LEU A 95 -2.48 27.90 11.07
CA LEU A 95 -2.89 27.05 12.19
C LEU A 95 -3.94 27.74 13.06
N ASN A 96 -5.00 27.02 13.43
CA ASN A 96 -6.04 27.54 14.31
C ASN A 96 -5.55 27.56 15.77
N PRO A 97 -5.37 28.73 16.41
CA PRO A 97 -4.89 28.82 17.78
C PRO A 97 -5.94 28.39 18.82
N HIS A 98 -7.20 28.24 18.40
CA HIS A 98 -8.33 27.88 19.25
C HIS A 98 -8.85 26.46 18.99
N VAL A 99 -8.01 25.62 18.38
CA VAL A 99 -8.40 24.24 18.04
C VAL A 99 -8.60 23.38 19.28
N ASP A 100 -9.76 22.72 19.36
CA ASP A 100 -10.17 21.80 20.42
C ASP A 100 -10.08 20.33 19.96
N ASN A 101 -9.04 19.99 19.19
CA ASN A 101 -8.91 18.64 18.65
C ASN A 101 -8.78 17.59 19.78
N GLY A 102 -9.66 16.59 19.76
CA GLY A 102 -9.75 15.56 20.79
C GLY A 102 -10.44 16.00 22.09
N ILE A 103 -10.98 17.23 22.14
CA ILE A 103 -11.71 17.77 23.29
C ILE A 103 -13.15 18.07 22.86
N ALA A 104 -14.13 17.53 23.58
CA ALA A 104 -15.54 17.83 23.31
C ALA A 104 -15.91 19.18 23.94
N THR A 105 -15.85 20.25 23.15
CA THR A 105 -16.25 21.60 23.55
C THR A 105 -17.62 21.98 22.99
N PRO A 106 -18.40 22.87 23.65
CA PRO A 106 -19.75 23.25 23.19
C PRO A 106 -19.76 23.99 21.84
N ASP A 107 -18.69 24.69 21.50
CA ASP A 107 -18.49 25.41 20.25
C ASP A 107 -17.97 24.50 19.12
N GLY A 108 -17.34 23.37 19.47
CA GLY A 108 -16.96 22.33 18.51
C GLY A 108 -15.87 22.77 17.53
N ASN A 109 -14.95 23.63 17.97
CA ASN A 109 -13.89 24.20 17.13
C ASN A 109 -12.78 23.18 16.85
N ILE A 110 -13.06 22.19 15.99
CA ILE A 110 -12.15 21.07 15.72
C ILE A 110 -11.21 21.28 14.53
N ASN A 111 -11.39 22.36 13.76
CA ASN A 111 -10.57 22.63 12.56
C ASN A 111 -9.12 22.87 12.94
N LEU A 112 -8.20 22.14 12.32
CA LEU A 112 -6.76 22.26 12.55
C LEU A 112 -6.21 23.57 11.98
N VAL A 113 -6.80 24.06 10.88
CA VAL A 113 -6.40 25.29 10.21
C VAL A 113 -7.58 26.25 10.02
N VAL A 114 -7.28 27.54 9.88
CA VAL A 114 -8.27 28.55 9.52
C VAL A 114 -8.38 28.57 7.99
N HIS A 115 -9.54 28.19 7.49
CA HIS A 115 -9.78 28.06 6.07
C HIS A 115 -10.07 29.38 5.36
N ASN A 116 -9.52 29.52 4.15
CA ASN A 116 -9.85 30.59 3.23
C ASN A 116 -10.34 30.01 1.89
N PRO A 117 -11.68 29.91 1.70
CA PRO A 117 -12.26 29.32 0.49
C PRO A 117 -11.81 30.00 -0.82
N ALA A 118 -11.36 31.26 -0.79
CA ALA A 118 -10.87 31.95 -1.97
C ALA A 118 -9.54 31.39 -2.49
N LEU A 119 -8.69 30.85 -1.60
CA LEU A 119 -7.42 30.20 -1.93
C LEU A 119 -7.58 28.70 -2.20
N GLU A 120 -8.54 28.06 -1.53
CA GLU A 120 -8.68 26.59 -1.52
C GLU A 120 -9.56 26.04 -2.66
N ARG A 121 -10.47 26.85 -3.22
CA ARG A 121 -11.37 26.41 -4.28
C ARG A 121 -10.65 26.18 -5.61
N PHE A 122 -11.19 25.26 -6.40
CA PHE A 122 -10.75 25.07 -7.78
C PHE A 122 -10.95 26.34 -8.65
N PRO A 123 -10.03 26.71 -9.56
CA PRO A 123 -8.79 26.02 -9.92
C PRO A 123 -7.68 26.24 -8.89
N TRP A 124 -7.12 25.13 -8.37
CA TRP A 124 -6.08 25.17 -7.35
C TRP A 124 -4.80 25.83 -7.85
N ARG A 125 -4.13 26.57 -6.94
CA ARG A 125 -2.87 27.26 -7.18
C ARG A 125 -1.97 27.13 -5.95
N GLY A 126 -0.70 27.50 -6.11
CA GLY A 126 0.26 27.57 -5.01
C GLY A 126 0.36 26.30 -4.18
N ALA A 127 0.43 26.46 -2.86
CA ALA A 127 0.50 25.35 -1.90
C ALA A 127 -0.68 24.37 -2.05
N VAL A 128 -1.90 24.85 -2.31
CA VAL A 128 -3.08 24.00 -2.48
C VAL A 128 -2.93 23.07 -3.69
N LEU A 129 -2.43 23.58 -4.81
CA LEU A 129 -2.17 22.77 -6.01
C LEU A 129 -1.13 21.69 -5.72
N ALA A 130 -0.04 22.06 -5.05
CA ALA A 130 1.02 21.12 -4.69
C ALA A 130 0.49 20.01 -3.76
N VAL A 131 -0.30 20.34 -2.76
CA VAL A 131 -0.95 19.36 -1.88
C VAL A 131 -1.83 18.40 -2.68
N HIS A 132 -2.72 18.89 -3.56
CA HIS A 132 -3.58 18.00 -4.35
C HIS A 132 -2.78 17.10 -5.32
N LEU A 133 -1.70 17.60 -5.94
CA LEU A 133 -0.85 16.76 -6.79
C LEU A 133 -0.20 15.62 -5.99
N ILE A 134 0.27 15.91 -4.78
CA ILE A 134 0.85 14.89 -3.90
C ILE A 134 -0.24 13.92 -3.43
N ARG A 135 -1.44 14.40 -3.10
CA ARG A 135 -2.58 13.53 -2.75
C ARG A 135 -2.95 12.59 -3.90
N PHE A 136 -3.02 13.06 -5.14
CA PHE A 136 -3.28 12.18 -6.30
C PHE A 136 -2.15 11.17 -6.51
N LEU A 137 -0.90 11.57 -6.29
CA LEU A 137 0.22 10.64 -6.27
C LEU A 137 0.06 9.59 -5.15
N SER A 138 -0.33 9.99 -3.94
CA SER A 138 -0.65 9.09 -2.82
C SER A 138 -1.75 8.08 -3.20
N VAL A 139 -2.80 8.52 -3.92
CA VAL A 139 -3.87 7.61 -4.41
C VAL A 139 -3.29 6.53 -5.32
N LEU A 140 -2.38 6.90 -6.25
CA LEU A 140 -1.72 5.92 -7.12
C LEU A 140 -0.85 4.92 -6.34
N MET A 141 -0.17 5.38 -5.29
CA MET A 141 0.61 4.51 -4.41
C MET A 141 -0.31 3.58 -3.60
N GLY A 142 -1.46 4.07 -3.12
CA GLY A 142 -2.50 3.26 -2.49
C GLY A 142 -3.06 2.18 -3.44
N VAL A 143 -3.28 2.51 -4.71
CA VAL A 143 -3.68 1.53 -5.75
C VAL A 143 -2.62 0.42 -5.87
N ALA A 144 -1.35 0.79 -5.87
CA ALA A 144 -0.26 -0.18 -5.90
C ALA A 144 -0.25 -1.07 -4.64
N ALA A 145 -0.53 -0.51 -3.46
CA ALA A 145 -0.60 -1.27 -2.22
C ALA A 145 -1.73 -2.32 -2.24
N VAL A 146 -2.94 -1.93 -2.67
CA VAL A 146 -4.07 -2.87 -2.85
C VAL A 146 -3.71 -3.96 -3.86
N TYR A 147 -3.07 -3.58 -4.97
CA TYR A 147 -2.60 -4.54 -5.97
C TYR A 147 -1.60 -5.53 -5.37
N PHE A 148 -0.62 -5.09 -4.60
CA PHE A 148 0.33 -6.00 -3.96
C PHE A 148 -0.31 -6.90 -2.92
N THR A 149 -1.35 -6.46 -2.19
CA THR A 149 -2.15 -7.35 -1.34
C THR A 149 -2.79 -8.49 -2.13
N TYR A 150 -3.40 -8.19 -3.28
CA TYR A 150 -3.90 -9.22 -4.19
C TYR A 150 -2.78 -10.18 -4.62
N ARG A 151 -1.61 -9.65 -5.01
CA ARG A 151 -0.47 -10.47 -5.46
C ARG A 151 0.09 -11.36 -4.36
N ILE A 152 0.20 -10.86 -3.14
CA ILE A 152 0.65 -11.62 -1.97
C ILE A 152 -0.35 -12.74 -1.68
N ALA A 153 -1.65 -12.44 -1.62
CA ALA A 153 -2.67 -13.45 -1.34
C ALA A 153 -2.71 -14.53 -2.44
N ASP A 154 -2.67 -14.13 -3.72
CA ASP A 154 -2.59 -15.06 -4.85
C ASP A 154 -1.33 -15.93 -4.79
N GLU A 155 -0.18 -15.33 -4.44
CA GLU A 155 1.08 -16.06 -4.29
C GLU A 155 1.00 -17.05 -3.12
N CYS A 156 0.56 -16.65 -1.92
CA CYS A 156 0.42 -17.53 -0.75
C CYS A 156 -0.51 -18.72 -0.99
N LEU A 157 -1.56 -18.55 -1.80
CA LEU A 157 -2.53 -19.60 -2.12
C LEU A 157 -2.08 -20.49 -3.29
N ALA A 158 -1.00 -20.14 -3.98
CA ALA A 158 -0.45 -20.93 -5.08
C ALA A 158 0.22 -22.24 -4.63
N THR A 159 0.26 -22.54 -3.33
CA THR A 159 1.18 -23.54 -2.74
C THR A 159 0.61 -24.95 -2.57
N THR A 160 -0.58 -25.26 -3.07
CA THR A 160 -1.24 -26.55 -2.77
C THR A 160 -1.29 -27.55 -3.93
N GLU A 161 -0.71 -27.27 -5.09
CA GLU A 161 -0.64 -28.26 -6.17
C GLU A 161 0.79 -28.77 -6.35
N GLY A 162 1.04 -29.96 -5.79
CA GLY A 162 1.90 -30.91 -6.47
C GLY A 162 1.40 -31.02 -7.91
N ARG A 163 2.24 -30.60 -8.84
CA ARG A 163 2.07 -30.83 -10.28
C ARG A 163 1.70 -32.32 -10.45
N PRO A 164 0.58 -32.66 -11.13
CA PRO A 164 0.11 -34.03 -11.18
C PRO A 164 1.25 -34.94 -11.65
N ASP A 165 1.47 -35.98 -10.87
CA ASP A 165 2.40 -37.05 -11.16
C ASP A 165 2.29 -37.40 -12.63
N GLY A 166 3.43 -37.45 -13.31
CA GLY A 166 3.52 -38.04 -14.63
C GLY A 166 3.00 -39.48 -14.51
N VAL A 167 1.73 -39.69 -14.87
CA VAL A 167 1.17 -40.99 -15.19
C VAL A 167 1.90 -41.44 -16.46
N GLY A 168 3.11 -41.94 -16.25
CA GLY A 168 3.85 -42.72 -17.22
C GLY A 168 3.24 -44.10 -17.24
N ASP A 169 2.28 -44.31 -18.15
CA ASP A 169 1.91 -45.62 -18.63
C ASP A 169 3.19 -46.37 -19.04
N ARG A 170 3.61 -47.32 -18.20
CA ARG A 170 4.58 -48.36 -18.56
C ARG A 170 3.95 -49.73 -18.35
N ARG A 171 2.96 -50.05 -19.20
CA ARG A 171 2.85 -51.42 -19.70
C ARG A 171 4.08 -51.73 -20.57
N ARG A 172 5.08 -52.40 -20.00
CA ARG A 172 6.03 -53.28 -20.72
C ARG A 172 6.78 -54.13 -19.70
N GLY A 173 6.65 -55.45 -19.85
CA GLY A 173 7.22 -56.45 -18.94
C GLY A 173 8.74 -56.55 -19.01
N GLY A 174 9.32 -57.16 -17.96
CA GLY A 174 10.71 -57.59 -17.92
C GLY A 174 11.33 -57.57 -16.51
N SER A 175 11.26 -58.72 -15.82
CA SER A 175 12.11 -59.25 -14.73
C SER A 175 12.29 -58.50 -13.39
N PRO A 176 12.42 -59.22 -12.25
CA PRO A 176 12.43 -58.63 -10.91
C PRO A 176 13.85 -58.30 -10.42
N CYS A 177 14.07 -57.07 -9.98
CA CYS A 177 15.19 -56.67 -9.11
C CYS A 177 14.81 -56.89 -7.63
N PRO A 178 15.77 -57.18 -6.73
CA PRO A 178 15.48 -57.53 -5.34
C PRO A 178 15.12 -56.28 -4.51
N PRO A 179 14.42 -56.46 -3.37
CA PRO A 179 13.91 -55.35 -2.58
C PRO A 179 15.07 -54.64 -1.86
N GLN A 180 15.29 -53.37 -2.18
CA GLN A 180 16.07 -52.47 -1.32
C GLN A 180 15.13 -51.86 -0.28
N GLY A 181 15.52 -51.96 0.99
CA GLY A 181 14.72 -51.63 2.16
C GLY A 181 14.18 -50.19 2.13
N GLY A 182 12.87 -50.08 2.30
CA GLY A 182 12.18 -48.80 2.47
C GLY A 182 12.53 -48.17 3.81
N SER A 183 12.99 -46.92 3.76
CA SER A 183 12.97 -46.02 4.90
C SER A 183 11.50 -45.78 5.32
N PRO A 184 11.13 -45.88 6.61
CA PRO A 184 9.74 -45.73 7.06
C PRO A 184 9.24 -44.28 7.13
N LEU A 185 10.00 -43.30 6.63
CA LEU A 185 9.64 -41.88 6.70
C LEU A 185 9.02 -41.37 5.40
N GLY A 186 7.98 -42.06 4.94
CA GLY A 186 7.01 -41.45 4.03
C GLY A 186 6.25 -40.38 4.80
N ARG A 187 6.66 -39.12 4.66
CA ARG A 187 5.95 -37.99 5.27
C ARG A 187 4.63 -37.84 4.50
N ALA A 188 3.58 -38.45 5.04
CA ALA A 188 2.22 -38.31 4.53
C ALA A 188 1.95 -36.83 4.26
N SER A 189 1.47 -36.51 3.06
CA SER A 189 0.83 -35.23 2.78
C SER A 189 -0.23 -35.04 3.85
N VAL A 190 0.02 -34.14 4.81
CA VAL A 190 -0.99 -33.80 5.83
C VAL A 190 -2.19 -33.31 5.05
N PRO A 191 -3.33 -34.04 5.03
CA PRO A 191 -4.53 -33.53 4.41
C PRO A 191 -4.83 -32.26 5.17
N ALA A 192 -4.86 -31.15 4.45
CA ALA A 192 -5.00 -29.88 5.12
C ALA A 192 -6.37 -29.90 5.85
N PRO A 193 -6.44 -29.33 7.06
CA PRO A 193 -7.53 -29.55 8.03
C PRO A 193 -8.92 -29.22 7.45
N GLU A 194 -10.01 -29.77 7.97
CA GLU A 194 -11.34 -29.36 7.48
C GLU A 194 -11.54 -27.84 7.71
N GLY A 195 -11.69 -27.06 6.62
CA GLY A 195 -12.01 -25.63 6.67
C GLY A 195 -10.99 -24.62 6.08
N TRP A 196 -9.84 -25.05 5.53
CA TRP A 196 -8.99 -24.13 4.73
C TRP A 196 -9.51 -24.00 3.28
N ALA A 197 -9.31 -22.84 2.68
CA ALA A 197 -9.74 -22.51 1.32
C ALA A 197 -9.15 -23.47 0.28
N THR A 198 -9.99 -24.06 -0.56
CA THR A 198 -9.55 -24.99 -1.61
C THR A 198 -8.82 -24.25 -2.74
N THR A 199 -8.14 -24.97 -3.64
CA THR A 199 -7.50 -24.37 -4.83
C THR A 199 -8.50 -23.69 -5.76
N GLU A 200 -9.77 -24.10 -5.71
CA GLU A 200 -10.88 -23.48 -6.44
C GLU A 200 -11.31 -22.13 -5.83
N ASP A 201 -11.09 -21.95 -4.53
CA ASP A 201 -11.37 -20.71 -3.79
C ASP A 201 -10.29 -19.65 -3.94
N ARG A 202 -9.10 -20.04 -4.40
CA ARG A 202 -7.90 -19.18 -4.55
C ARG A 202 -8.19 -17.77 -5.11
N PRO A 203 -8.84 -17.62 -6.28
CA PRO A 203 -9.04 -16.28 -6.84
C PRO A 203 -10.04 -15.45 -6.03
N TYR A 204 -11.00 -16.10 -5.36
CA TYR A 204 -11.98 -15.39 -4.52
C TYR A 204 -11.33 -14.88 -3.24
N VAL A 205 -10.46 -15.67 -2.60
CA VAL A 205 -9.75 -15.24 -1.40
C VAL A 205 -8.78 -14.09 -1.70
N ALA A 206 -8.04 -14.16 -2.82
CA ALA A 206 -7.12 -13.09 -3.21
C ALA A 206 -7.87 -11.78 -3.53
N LEU A 207 -9.00 -11.86 -4.24
CA LEU A 207 -9.85 -10.71 -4.52
C LEU A 207 -10.52 -10.17 -3.24
N ALA A 208 -10.96 -11.05 -2.34
CA ALA A 208 -11.55 -10.65 -1.06
C ALA A 208 -10.52 -9.93 -0.19
N ALA A 209 -9.28 -10.44 -0.11
CA ALA A 209 -8.20 -9.77 0.62
C ALA A 209 -7.93 -8.36 0.05
N ALA A 210 -7.89 -8.23 -1.28
CA ALA A 210 -7.74 -6.94 -1.94
C ALA A 210 -8.94 -6.00 -1.67
N ALA A 211 -10.17 -6.51 -1.74
CA ALA A 211 -11.37 -5.73 -1.47
C ALA A 211 -11.44 -5.26 -0.01
N VAL A 212 -11.12 -6.12 0.94
CA VAL A 212 -11.09 -5.77 2.38
C VAL A 212 -10.07 -4.67 2.63
N HIS A 213 -8.86 -4.79 2.07
CA HIS A 213 -7.85 -3.74 2.17
C HIS A 213 -8.34 -2.44 1.50
N ALA A 214 -8.79 -2.52 0.25
CA ALA A 214 -9.25 -1.39 -0.54
C ALA A 214 -10.40 -0.62 0.10
N PHE A 215 -11.32 -1.30 0.79
CA PHE A 215 -12.51 -0.66 1.35
C PHE A 215 -12.48 -0.54 2.88
N THR A 216 -11.29 -0.65 3.48
CA THR A 216 -11.06 -0.25 4.87
C THR A 216 -11.14 1.28 4.96
N PRO A 217 -12.10 1.87 5.73
CA PRO A 217 -12.33 3.32 5.71
C PRO A 217 -11.09 4.16 5.98
N MET A 218 -10.27 3.75 6.95
CA MET A 218 -9.02 4.44 7.28
C MET A 218 -8.04 4.45 6.10
N PHE A 219 -7.89 3.31 5.41
CA PHE A 219 -6.96 3.20 4.29
C PHE A 219 -7.39 4.03 3.08
N VAL A 220 -8.69 4.03 2.76
CA VAL A 220 -9.27 4.88 1.70
C VAL A 220 -9.00 6.35 1.98
N PHE A 221 -9.25 6.80 3.21
CA PHE A 221 -9.07 8.18 3.64
C PHE A 221 -7.60 8.60 3.56
N ILE A 222 -6.69 7.84 4.18
CA ILE A 222 -5.28 8.24 4.27
C ILE A 222 -4.55 8.17 2.91
N SER A 223 -5.00 7.31 2.00
CA SER A 223 -4.51 7.27 0.61
C SER A 223 -4.84 8.54 -0.18
N GLY A 224 -5.85 9.30 0.26
CA GLY A 224 -6.21 10.60 -0.29
C GLY A 224 -5.48 11.78 0.36
N ALA A 225 -4.55 11.53 1.29
CA ALA A 225 -3.81 12.55 2.04
C ALA A 225 -2.30 12.54 1.76
N VAL A 226 -1.60 13.58 2.20
CA VAL A 226 -0.12 13.65 2.20
C VAL A 226 0.43 12.93 3.44
N ASN A 227 0.88 11.70 3.28
CA ASN A 227 1.49 10.85 4.31
C ASN A 227 2.47 9.85 3.63
N ASN A 228 3.62 9.60 4.25
CA ASN A 228 4.65 8.69 3.74
C ASN A 228 4.31 7.20 3.84
N ASP A 229 3.33 6.80 4.66
CA ASP A 229 2.73 5.46 4.67
C ASP A 229 2.25 5.04 3.28
N ASN A 230 1.78 6.00 2.49
CA ASN A 230 1.32 5.78 1.13
C ASN A 230 2.40 5.18 0.23
N LEU A 231 3.67 5.53 0.44
CA LEU A 231 4.80 4.92 -0.28
C LEU A 231 5.36 3.70 0.47
N ALA A 232 5.38 3.71 1.80
CA ALA A 232 5.91 2.61 2.60
C ALA A 232 5.14 1.31 2.34
N LEU A 233 3.81 1.34 2.35
CA LEU A 233 2.95 0.17 2.16
C LEU A 233 3.17 -0.57 0.83
N PRO A 234 3.14 0.07 -0.35
CA PRO A 234 3.38 -0.63 -1.60
C PRO A 234 4.82 -1.14 -1.73
N LEU A 235 5.83 -0.45 -1.17
CA LEU A 235 7.20 -0.93 -1.18
C LEU A 235 7.38 -2.18 -0.30
N CYS A 236 6.78 -2.19 0.90
CA CYS A 236 6.73 -3.36 1.76
C CYS A 236 5.97 -4.51 1.08
N GLY A 237 4.84 -4.22 0.44
CA GLY A 237 4.05 -5.20 -0.30
C GLY A 237 4.82 -5.81 -1.48
N LEU A 238 5.52 -4.98 -2.26
CA LEU A 238 6.42 -5.43 -3.32
C LEU A 238 7.53 -6.33 -2.76
N GLY A 239 8.22 -5.88 -1.71
CA GLY A 239 9.31 -6.63 -1.08
C GLY A 239 8.84 -7.99 -0.58
N LEU A 240 7.71 -8.05 0.15
CA LEU A 240 7.14 -9.30 0.63
C LEU A 240 6.73 -10.22 -0.52
N TRP A 241 6.08 -9.68 -1.56
CA TRP A 241 5.72 -10.47 -2.74
C TRP A 241 6.95 -11.06 -3.44
N MET A 242 8.03 -10.28 -3.58
CA MET A 242 9.30 -10.76 -4.15
C MET A 242 9.95 -11.84 -3.28
N LEU A 243 9.95 -11.67 -1.96
CA LEU A 243 10.47 -12.67 -1.02
C LEU A 243 9.69 -13.99 -1.09
N LEU A 244 8.36 -13.92 -1.16
CA LEU A 244 7.51 -15.11 -1.33
C LEU A 244 7.81 -15.86 -2.61
N ARG A 245 8.03 -15.14 -3.71
CA ARG A 245 8.43 -15.74 -4.99
C ARG A 245 9.77 -16.44 -4.91
N LEU A 246 10.77 -15.76 -4.36
CA LEU A 246 12.11 -16.32 -4.21
C LEU A 246 12.10 -17.58 -3.32
N ALA A 247 11.37 -17.54 -2.20
CA ALA A 247 11.26 -18.68 -1.30
C ALA A 247 10.65 -19.92 -2.00
N LYS A 248 9.59 -19.71 -2.81
CA LYS A 248 8.94 -20.77 -3.58
C LYS A 248 9.83 -21.35 -4.68
N GLU A 249 10.61 -20.51 -5.35
CA GLU A 249 11.60 -20.96 -6.34
C GLU A 249 12.69 -21.84 -5.69
N GLN A 250 13.12 -21.51 -4.47
CA GLN A 250 14.10 -22.32 -3.74
C GLN A 250 13.53 -23.65 -3.22
N GLU A 251 12.32 -23.65 -2.68
CA GLU A 251 11.63 -24.89 -2.28
C GLU A 251 11.48 -25.83 -3.48
N TRP A 252 11.10 -25.28 -4.64
CA TRP A 252 10.99 -26.04 -5.88
C TRP A 252 12.33 -26.68 -6.27
N THR A 253 13.41 -25.89 -6.29
CA THR A 253 14.76 -26.35 -6.66
C THR A 253 15.24 -27.44 -5.68
N THR A 254 14.97 -27.26 -4.39
CA THR A 254 15.34 -28.23 -3.34
C THR A 254 14.57 -29.55 -3.49
N ARG A 255 13.26 -29.48 -3.76
CA ARG A 255 12.44 -30.69 -4.02
C ARG A 255 12.92 -31.44 -5.26
N GLN A 256 13.25 -30.73 -6.34
CA GLN A 256 13.80 -31.36 -7.55
C GLN A 256 15.15 -32.04 -7.31
N ALA A 257 15.99 -31.48 -6.43
CA ALA A 257 17.29 -32.04 -6.09
C ALA A 257 17.20 -33.26 -5.16
N LEU A 258 16.15 -33.35 -4.33
CA LEU A 258 15.97 -34.42 -3.34
C LEU A 258 15.17 -35.63 -3.85
N GLY A 259 14.47 -35.52 -4.98
CA GLY A 259 13.74 -36.62 -5.62
C GLY A 259 12.33 -36.81 -5.09
#